data_AF-A0A0D1LAF4-F1
#
_entry.id   AF-A0A0D1LAF4-F1
#
_cell.length_a   1.000
_cell.length_b   1.000
_cell.length_c   1.000
_cell.angle_alpha   90.00
_cell.angle_beta   90.00
_cell.angle_gamma   90.00
#
_symmetry.space_group_name_H-M   'P 1'
#
loop_
_entity.id
_entity.type
_entity.pdbx_description
1 polymer ?
#
loop_
_entity_poly.entity_id
_entity_poly.type
_entity_poly.pdbx_seq_one_letter_code
_entity_poly.pdbx_strand_id
1 'polypeptide(L)'
;MAASDVTVNVSAEKQVIRGFGGMNHPAWIGDLTAAQRETAFGNGQNQLGFSILRIHVDENRNNWYKEVETAKSAVKHGAIVFASPWNPPSDMVETFNRNGDTSAKRLKYNKYAAYAQHLNDFVTYLHEE
;
A
#
# COMPACT_ATOMS: atom_id res chain seq x y z
N MET A 1 -25.06 -31.39 -24.75
CA MET A 1 -24.76 -31.37 -23.30
C MET A 1 -25.71 -30.38 -22.66
N ALA A 2 -26.45 -30.76 -21.61
CA ALA A 2 -27.29 -29.82 -20.86
C ALA A 2 -26.40 -29.00 -19.92
N ALA A 3 -26.69 -27.70 -19.77
CA ALA A 3 -25.99 -26.85 -18.81
C ALA A 3 -26.38 -27.25 -17.38
N SER A 4 -25.45 -27.08 -16.43
CA SER A 4 -25.72 -27.26 -14.99
C SER A 4 -26.17 -25.93 -14.37
N ASP A 5 -26.97 -26.03 -13.32
CA ASP A 5 -27.49 -24.87 -12.60
C ASP A 5 -26.45 -24.21 -11.69
N VAL A 6 -26.60 -22.90 -11.47
CA VAL A 6 -25.88 -22.13 -10.45
C VAL A 6 -26.89 -21.65 -9.41
N THR A 7 -26.65 -21.97 -8.13
CA THR A 7 -27.49 -21.54 -7.02
C THR A 7 -26.78 -20.48 -6.17
N VAL A 8 -27.40 -19.31 -6.02
CA VAL A 8 -26.93 -18.22 -5.15
C VAL A 8 -27.89 -18.11 -3.96
N ASN A 9 -27.43 -18.48 -2.76
CA ASN A 9 -28.21 -18.36 -1.53
C ASN A 9 -27.88 -17.04 -0.81
N VAL A 10 -28.76 -16.05 -0.93
CA VAL A 10 -28.59 -14.71 -0.36
C VAL A 10 -28.69 -14.65 1.18
N SER A 11 -29.18 -15.71 1.83
CA SER A 11 -29.22 -15.83 3.30
C SER A 11 -27.98 -16.51 3.87
N ALA A 12 -27.12 -17.09 3.02
CA ALA A 12 -25.89 -17.75 3.43
C ALA A 12 -24.71 -16.78 3.34
N GLU A 13 -24.65 -15.82 4.27
CA GLU A 13 -23.58 -14.82 4.34
C GLU A 13 -22.17 -15.44 4.39
N LYS A 14 -21.20 -14.70 3.85
CA LYS A 14 -19.77 -15.05 3.83
C LYS A 14 -18.96 -13.87 4.39
N GLN A 15 -17.80 -13.58 3.81
CA GLN A 15 -16.95 -12.47 4.24
C GLN A 15 -17.57 -11.11 3.87
N VAL A 16 -17.34 -10.12 4.73
CA VAL A 16 -17.53 -8.71 4.38
C VAL A 16 -16.40 -8.28 3.45
N ILE A 17 -16.74 -7.77 2.28
CA ILE A 17 -15.76 -7.24 1.33
C ILE A 17 -15.33 -5.85 1.75
N ARG A 18 -14.02 -5.64 1.89
CA ARG A 18 -13.44 -4.31 2.21
C ARG A 18 -13.18 -3.45 0.99
N GLY A 19 -12.97 -4.06 -0.18
CA GLY A 19 -12.80 -3.34 -1.43
C GLY A 19 -11.85 -4.04 -2.40
N PHE A 20 -11.53 -3.32 -3.48
CA PHE A 20 -10.61 -3.73 -4.53
C PHE A 20 -9.73 -2.53 -4.91
N GLY A 21 -8.51 -2.78 -5.36
CA GLY A 21 -7.67 -1.72 -5.92
C GLY A 21 -6.25 -2.16 -6.22
N GLY A 22 -5.29 -1.27 -6.03
CA GLY A 22 -3.93 -1.46 -6.54
C GLY A 22 -2.85 -0.65 -5.83
N MET A 23 -1.64 -0.69 -6.39
CA MET A 23 -0.45 -0.02 -5.87
C MET A 23 -0.17 1.28 -6.62
N ASN A 24 0.21 2.33 -5.89
CA ASN A 24 0.96 3.46 -6.43
C ASN A 24 2.40 3.41 -5.90
N HIS A 25 3.41 3.65 -6.74
CA HIS A 25 4.81 3.66 -6.30
C HIS A 25 5.63 4.74 -7.03
N PRO A 26 5.50 6.02 -6.63
CA PRO A 26 6.14 7.19 -7.24
C PRO A 26 7.65 7.05 -7.43
N ALA A 27 8.35 6.47 -6.44
CA ALA A 27 9.80 6.35 -6.46
C ALA A 27 10.34 5.35 -7.50
N TRP A 28 9.55 4.35 -7.92
CA TRP A 28 10.01 3.32 -8.84
C TRP A 28 9.51 3.51 -10.26
N ILE A 29 8.25 3.93 -10.41
CA ILE A 29 7.57 3.96 -11.70
C ILE A 29 6.95 5.31 -12.05
N GLY A 30 7.11 6.32 -11.19
CA GLY A 30 6.40 7.58 -11.29
C GLY A 30 5.02 7.53 -10.65
N ASP A 31 4.52 8.70 -10.27
CA ASP A 31 3.21 8.84 -9.63
C ASP A 31 2.07 8.83 -10.67
N LEU A 32 0.86 8.50 -10.22
CA LEU A 32 -0.34 8.73 -11.00
C LEU A 32 -0.54 10.24 -11.24
N THR A 33 -0.79 10.60 -12.49
CA THR A 33 -1.25 11.94 -12.84
C THR A 33 -2.65 12.21 -12.27
N ALA A 34 -3.05 13.48 -12.18
CA ALA A 34 -4.39 13.85 -11.71
C ALA A 34 -5.51 13.11 -12.45
N ALA A 35 -5.44 13.01 -13.79
CA ALA A 35 -6.44 12.28 -14.58
C ALA A 35 -6.44 10.77 -14.28
N GLN A 36 -5.26 10.16 -14.08
CA GLN A 36 -5.17 8.74 -13.75
C GLN A 36 -5.72 8.44 -12.35
N ARG A 37 -5.58 9.36 -11.38
CA ARG A 37 -6.19 9.19 -10.05
C ARG A 37 -7.72 9.19 -10.15
N GLU A 38 -8.29 10.08 -10.95
CA GLU A 38 -9.74 10.10 -11.21
C GLU A 38 -10.20 8.81 -11.91
N THR A 39 -9.45 8.32 -12.90
CA THR A 39 -9.75 7.01 -13.53
C THR A 39 -9.64 5.86 -12.52
N ALA A 40 -8.68 5.88 -11.60
CA ALA A 40 -8.47 4.80 -10.65
C ALA A 40 -9.57 4.73 -9.59
N PHE A 41 -9.86 5.85 -8.91
CA PHE A 41 -10.70 5.84 -7.71
C PHE A 41 -12.13 6.29 -7.95
N GLY A 42 -12.40 7.03 -9.03
CA GLY A 42 -13.77 7.35 -9.42
C GLY A 42 -14.55 6.09 -9.82
N ASN A 43 -15.88 6.13 -9.69
CA ASN A 43 -16.77 4.99 -10.00
C ASN A 43 -17.82 5.31 -11.07
N GLY A 44 -17.53 6.32 -11.91
CA GLY A 44 -18.32 6.68 -13.07
C GLY A 44 -17.95 5.88 -14.33
N GLN A 45 -18.53 6.28 -15.46
CA GLN A 45 -18.21 5.69 -16.75
C GLN A 45 -16.71 5.84 -17.06
N ASN A 46 -16.07 4.74 -17.49
CA ASN A 46 -14.63 4.66 -17.78
C ASN A 46 -13.70 4.90 -16.57
N GLN A 47 -14.19 4.66 -15.35
CA GLN A 47 -13.38 4.67 -14.13
C GLN A 47 -13.43 3.28 -13.46
N LEU A 48 -12.43 2.95 -12.65
CA LEU A 48 -12.21 1.60 -12.13
C LEU A 48 -12.96 1.31 -10.82
N GLY A 49 -13.39 2.33 -10.09
CA GLY A 49 -14.10 2.18 -8.81
C GLY A 49 -13.22 1.58 -7.72
N PHE A 50 -11.90 1.82 -7.74
CA PHE A 50 -11.02 1.30 -6.70
C PHE A 50 -11.33 1.94 -5.35
N SER A 51 -11.47 1.08 -4.36
CA SER A 51 -11.80 1.39 -2.96
C SER A 51 -10.63 1.12 -2.01
N ILE A 52 -9.49 0.64 -2.53
CA ILE A 52 -8.27 0.41 -1.75
C ILE A 52 -7.06 0.91 -2.53
N LEU A 53 -6.24 1.77 -1.91
CA LEU A 53 -4.91 2.12 -2.39
C LEU A 53 -3.84 1.51 -1.49
N ARG A 54 -2.87 0.84 -2.11
CA ARG A 54 -1.61 0.47 -1.48
C ARG A 54 -0.51 1.47 -1.86
N ILE A 55 0.26 1.91 -0.88
CA ILE A 55 1.47 2.73 -1.05
C ILE A 55 2.67 2.08 -0.36
N HIS A 56 3.89 2.57 -0.63
CA HIS A 56 5.09 2.11 0.08
C HIS A 56 5.45 3.06 1.22
N VAL A 57 6.07 2.50 2.27
CA VAL A 57 6.78 3.29 3.28
C VAL A 57 8.24 3.34 2.84
N ASP A 58 8.68 4.50 2.35
CA ASP A 58 10.07 4.69 1.93
C ASP A 58 11.02 4.62 3.12
N GLU A 59 12.15 3.93 2.95
CA GLU A 59 13.20 3.86 3.96
C GLU A 59 13.81 5.24 4.28
N ASN A 60 13.73 6.18 3.33
CA ASN A 60 14.13 7.57 3.52
C ASN A 60 12.89 8.47 3.70
N ARG A 61 12.72 9.01 4.89
CA ARG A 61 11.61 9.91 5.25
C ARG A 61 11.47 11.14 4.34
N ASN A 62 12.57 11.59 3.74
CA ASN A 62 12.55 12.72 2.82
C ASN A 62 11.82 12.41 1.50
N ASN A 63 11.43 11.16 1.25
CA ASN A 63 10.63 10.76 0.10
C ASN A 63 9.12 10.63 0.40
N TRP A 64 8.70 10.66 1.67
CA TRP A 64 7.31 10.36 2.04
C TRP A 64 6.28 11.32 1.41
N TYR A 65 6.68 12.57 1.18
CA TYR A 65 5.83 13.58 0.52
C TYR A 65 5.34 13.17 -0.87
N LYS A 66 6.04 12.25 -1.54
CA LYS A 66 5.68 11.78 -2.88
C LYS A 66 4.37 10.98 -2.91
N GLU A 67 3.96 10.41 -1.78
CA GLU A 67 2.74 9.60 -1.69
C GLU A 67 1.47 10.44 -1.48
N VAL A 68 1.61 11.67 -0.98
CA VAL A 68 0.53 12.47 -0.39
C VAL A 68 -0.59 12.77 -1.40
N GLU A 69 -0.23 13.23 -2.59
CA GLU A 69 -1.23 13.69 -3.57
C GLU A 69 -2.13 12.57 -4.10
N THR A 70 -1.57 11.39 -4.37
CA THR A 70 -2.36 10.23 -4.79
C THR A 70 -3.15 9.63 -3.62
N ALA A 71 -2.58 9.60 -2.41
CA ALA A 71 -3.29 9.14 -1.21
C ALA A 71 -4.50 10.03 -0.89
N LYS A 72 -4.35 11.36 -0.93
CA LYS A 72 -5.45 12.33 -0.75
C LYS A 72 -6.55 12.15 -1.78
N SER A 73 -6.19 11.96 -3.05
CA SER A 73 -7.18 11.72 -4.10
C SER A 73 -7.95 10.41 -3.87
N ALA A 74 -7.28 9.34 -3.47
CA ALA A 74 -7.94 8.08 -3.14
C ALA A 74 -8.95 8.25 -1.99
N VAL A 75 -8.55 8.90 -0.88
CA VAL A 75 -9.43 9.17 0.27
C VAL A 75 -10.60 10.06 -0.13
N LYS A 76 -10.38 11.08 -0.95
CA LYS A 76 -11.45 11.96 -1.48
C LYS A 76 -12.54 11.16 -2.22
N HIS A 77 -12.17 10.07 -2.91
CA HIS A 77 -13.10 9.17 -3.60
C HIS A 77 -13.64 8.04 -2.70
N GLY A 78 -13.34 8.06 -1.40
CA GLY A 78 -13.85 7.09 -0.43
C GLY A 78 -13.03 5.80 -0.37
N ALA A 79 -11.86 5.74 -1.00
CA ALA A 79 -10.95 4.61 -0.86
C ALA A 79 -10.23 4.64 0.50
N ILE A 80 -9.95 3.45 1.05
CA ILE A 80 -9.02 3.31 2.18
C ILE A 80 -7.58 3.21 1.67
N VAL A 81 -6.62 3.70 2.45
CA VAL A 81 -5.19 3.64 2.12
C VAL A 81 -4.48 2.75 3.14
N PHE A 82 -3.62 1.85 2.67
CA PHE A 82 -2.69 1.12 3.52
C PHE A 82 -1.27 1.17 2.94
N ALA A 83 -0.28 1.07 3.81
CA ALA A 83 1.12 1.18 3.42
C ALA A 83 1.90 -0.10 3.75
N SER A 84 2.96 -0.36 2.97
CA SER A 84 3.87 -1.47 3.23
C SER A 84 5.33 -1.01 3.14
N PRO A 85 6.19 -1.29 4.12
CA PRO A 85 7.64 -1.04 4.00
C PRO A 85 8.33 -2.18 3.23
N TRP A 86 9.36 -1.84 2.46
CA TRP A 86 10.23 -2.83 1.80
C TRP A 86 11.51 -3.07 2.59
N ASN A 87 12.13 -1.99 3.08
CA ASN A 87 13.28 -2.05 3.98
C ASN A 87 13.10 -1.07 5.14
N PRO A 88 13.77 -1.32 6.29
CA PRO A 88 14.04 -0.29 7.28
C PRO A 88 15.00 0.79 6.76
N PRO A 89 15.09 1.95 7.43
CA PRO A 89 16.19 2.89 7.25
C PRO A 89 17.55 2.19 7.33
N SER A 90 18.50 2.61 6.49
CA SER A 90 19.77 1.89 6.29
C SER A 90 20.62 1.74 7.56
N ASP A 91 20.53 2.69 8.51
CA ASP A 91 21.22 2.61 9.80
C ASP A 91 20.68 1.47 10.70
N MET A 92 19.45 1.01 10.43
CA MET A 92 18.77 -0.06 11.14
C MET A 92 19.01 -1.45 10.54
N VAL A 93 19.65 -1.53 9.36
CA VAL A 93 19.87 -2.78 8.62
C VAL A 93 21.28 -3.34 8.86
N GLU A 94 21.38 -4.67 8.93
CA GLU A 94 22.65 -5.40 8.86
C GLU A 94 22.58 -6.50 7.79
N THR A 95 23.74 -6.92 7.29
CA THR A 95 23.85 -8.10 6.41
C THR A 95 24.16 -9.36 7.21
N PHE A 96 23.75 -10.51 6.70
CA PHE A 96 24.02 -11.82 7.30
C PHE A 96 24.12 -12.91 6.23
N ASN A 97 24.65 -14.08 6.59
CA ASN A 97 24.66 -15.24 5.71
C ASN A 97 23.30 -15.97 5.75
N ARG A 98 22.55 -15.91 4.64
CA ARG A 98 21.31 -16.67 4.43
C ARG A 98 21.56 -17.78 3.41
N ASN A 99 21.84 -18.99 3.89
CA ASN A 99 22.07 -20.18 3.04
C ASN A 99 23.15 -19.97 1.95
N GLY A 100 24.25 -19.29 2.30
CA GLY A 100 25.36 -18.97 1.40
C GLY A 100 25.33 -17.55 0.84
N ASP A 101 24.19 -16.84 0.90
CA ASP A 101 24.12 -15.43 0.52
C ASP A 101 24.56 -14.53 1.69
N THR A 102 25.76 -13.97 1.61
CA THR A 102 26.33 -13.05 2.63
C THR A 102 25.87 -11.60 2.48
N SER A 103 25.06 -11.30 1.46
CA SER A 103 24.52 -9.96 1.19
C SER A 103 23.07 -9.78 1.65
N ALA A 104 22.43 -10.85 2.12
CA ALA A 104 21.08 -10.84 2.63
C ALA A 104 20.94 -9.83 3.78
N LYS A 105 19.86 -9.04 3.74
CA LYS A 105 19.59 -7.97 4.71
C LYS A 105 18.56 -8.41 5.74
N ARG A 106 18.70 -7.92 6.97
CA ARG A 106 17.68 -8.00 8.01
C ARG A 106 17.70 -6.75 8.89
N LEU A 107 16.60 -6.51 9.60
CA LEU A 107 16.55 -5.51 10.67
C LEU A 107 17.47 -5.95 11.82
N LYS A 108 18.33 -5.05 12.30
CA LYS A 108 19.16 -5.27 13.49
C LYS A 108 18.29 -5.51 14.71
N TYR A 109 18.64 -6.52 15.52
CA TYR A 109 17.78 -6.94 16.64
C TYR A 109 17.62 -5.86 17.70
N ASN A 110 18.66 -5.03 17.90
CA ASN A 110 18.61 -3.88 18.81
C ASN A 110 17.90 -2.63 18.24
N LYS A 111 17.34 -2.70 17.02
CA LYS A 111 16.66 -1.59 16.34
C LYS A 111 15.15 -1.82 16.16
N TYR A 112 14.57 -2.85 16.76
CA TYR A 112 13.14 -3.17 16.60
C TYR A 112 12.24 -2.02 17.07
N ALA A 113 12.53 -1.42 18.23
CA ALA A 113 11.79 -0.27 18.73
C ALA A 113 11.94 0.96 17.79
N ALA A 114 13.15 1.20 17.27
CA ALA A 114 13.40 2.30 16.34
C ALA A 114 12.66 2.10 15.00
N TYR A 115 12.55 0.86 14.53
CA TYR A 115 11.80 0.55 13.32
C TYR A 115 10.30 0.68 13.53
N ALA A 116 9.76 0.23 14.67
CA ALA A 116 8.36 0.48 15.02
C ALA A 116 8.06 1.99 15.09
N GLN A 117 8.99 2.78 15.64
CA GLN A 117 8.86 4.24 15.64
C GLN A 117 8.89 4.82 14.22
N HIS A 118 9.76 4.34 13.33
CA HIS A 118 9.77 4.77 11.94
C HIS A 118 8.43 4.53 11.22
N LEU A 119 7.76 3.40 11.50
CA LEU A 119 6.43 3.13 10.96
C LEU A 119 5.37 4.06 11.56
N ASN A 120 5.42 4.32 12.88
CA ASN A 120 4.53 5.28 13.52
C ASN A 120 4.74 6.71 12.99
N ASP A 121 5.98 7.13 12.78
CA ASP A 121 6.33 8.43 12.21
C ASP A 121 5.70 8.59 10.80
N PHE A 122 5.69 7.54 9.99
CA PHE A 122 5.04 7.56 8.67
C PHE A 122 3.52 7.69 8.78
N VAL A 123 2.89 6.98 9.72
CA VAL A 123 1.45 7.08 10.00
C VAL A 123 1.09 8.51 10.43
N THR A 124 1.87 9.09 11.35
CA THR A 124 1.68 10.49 11.79
C THR A 124 1.84 11.46 10.63
N TYR A 125 2.92 11.32 9.84
CA TYR A 125 3.18 12.16 8.68
C TYR A 125 1.99 12.18 7.70
N LEU A 126 1.51 11.01 7.28
CA LEU A 126 0.36 10.93 6.35
C LEU A 126 -0.96 11.42 6.95
N HIS A 127 -1.11 11.37 8.27
CA HIS A 127 -2.31 11.87 8.93
C HIS A 127 -2.31 13.40 9.02
N GLU A 128 -1.14 14.03 9.16
CA GLU A 128 -0.97 15.48 9.26
C GLU A 128 -1.04 16.19 7.90
N GLU A 129 -0.78 15.47 6.81
CA GLU A 129 -0.84 15.97 5.43
C GLU A 129 -2.26 15.91 4.85
#